data_AF-A0A3N7GEH6-F1
#
_entry.id   AF-A0A3N7GEH6-F1
#
_cell.length_a   1.000
_cell.length_b   1.000
_cell.length_c   1.000
_cell.angle_alpha   90.00
_cell.angle_beta   90.00
_cell.angle_gamma   90.00
#
_symmetry.space_group_name_H-M   'P 1'
#
loop_
_entity.id
_entity.type
_entity.pdbx_description
1 polymer ?
#
loop_
_entity_poly.entity_id
_entity_poly.type
_entity_poly.pdbx_seq_one_letter_code
_entity_poly.pdbx_strand_id
1 'polypeptide(L)'
;MTGIRSGSLVAAVLSLGLLAGCGGGSGNQPESFENFTAEEIYKRGEYELENTRKPKDAVKYFTEVERLYPYSEWAKRALIMQAYSHHRARDYEEARGAAQRFIDTYPGDEDAAYAKYLLALSYYDQIDEIGRDQGLTFQALQSLREVIEQYPDTEYARSAILKFDLAFDHLAAKEMEIGRYYLKRGHYTAAINRFRVVVEEFQTTTHTPEALMRLVEAYLALGLNDQAQTAGAILGHNFRSSPFYQDAYAQLRGHGLQPEARGDSWLTRVYRQVIQGKWL
;
A
#
# COMPACT_ATOMS: atom_id res chain seq x y z
N MET A 1 54.01 -71.87 -35.44
CA MET A 1 53.31 -72.15 -36.72
C MET A 1 52.33 -71.02 -36.94
N THR A 2 52.45 -70.40 -38.11
CA THR A 2 51.77 -69.21 -38.63
C THR A 2 50.37 -69.53 -39.17
N GLY A 3 49.49 -68.52 -39.18
CA GLY A 3 48.15 -68.53 -39.81
C GLY A 3 47.42 -67.21 -39.51
N ILE A 4 47.72 -66.07 -40.16
CA ILE A 4 47.12 -65.49 -41.39
C ILE A 4 45.57 -65.47 -41.31
N ARG A 5 44.84 -64.33 -41.33
CA ARG A 5 44.48 -63.46 -42.49
C ARG A 5 43.68 -62.25 -41.97
N SER A 6 44.14 -61.00 -42.11
CA SER A 6 44.02 -60.07 -43.25
C SER A 6 42.58 -59.65 -43.64
N GLY A 7 42.24 -58.40 -43.28
CA GLY A 7 41.76 -57.39 -44.24
C GLY A 7 40.26 -57.09 -44.26
N SER A 8 39.90 -55.85 -43.90
CA SER A 8 38.79 -54.99 -44.42
C SER A 8 38.46 -53.92 -43.38
N LEU A 9 38.17 -52.65 -43.64
CA LEU A 9 38.24 -51.73 -44.77
C LEU A 9 37.83 -50.38 -44.15
N VAL A 10 38.65 -49.34 -44.38
CA VAL A 10 38.27 -47.91 -44.48
C VAL A 10 37.49 -47.31 -43.29
N ALA A 11 38.27 -46.75 -42.36
CA ALA A 11 37.82 -45.63 -41.53
C ALA A 11 38.01 -44.31 -42.29
N ALA A 12 37.15 -43.34 -41.97
CA ALA A 12 37.26 -41.91 -42.24
C ALA A 12 36.98 -41.43 -43.68
N VAL A 13 35.72 -41.04 -43.93
CA VAL A 13 35.42 -39.89 -44.79
C VAL A 13 34.53 -38.92 -44.00
N LEU A 14 35.05 -37.70 -43.92
CA LEU A 14 34.53 -36.54 -43.22
C LEU A 14 33.07 -36.25 -43.59
N SER A 15 32.23 -36.13 -42.57
CA SER A 15 30.94 -35.42 -42.65
C SER A 15 31.03 -34.19 -41.75
N LEU A 16 31.74 -33.15 -42.21
CA LEU A 16 31.67 -31.82 -41.62
C LEU A 16 30.30 -31.23 -42.02
N GLY A 17 29.28 -31.53 -41.21
CA GLY A 17 27.97 -30.91 -41.31
C GLY A 17 28.09 -29.43 -40.95
N LEU A 18 27.88 -28.58 -41.96
CA LEU A 18 27.71 -27.15 -41.85
C LEU A 18 26.56 -26.84 -40.88
N LEU A 19 26.88 -26.54 -39.62
CA LEU A 19 25.99 -25.79 -38.74
C LEU A 19 25.99 -24.33 -39.20
N ALA A 20 25.28 -24.06 -40.29
CA ALA A 20 24.81 -22.73 -40.61
C ALA A 20 23.74 -22.37 -39.58
N GLY A 21 24.19 -21.91 -38.41
CA GLY A 21 23.34 -21.24 -37.44
C GLY A 21 22.80 -19.97 -38.08
N CYS A 22 21.55 -20.01 -38.54
CA CYS A 22 20.76 -18.81 -38.78
C CYS A 22 20.45 -18.18 -37.42
N GLY A 23 21.45 -17.50 -36.85
CA GLY A 23 21.24 -16.49 -35.84
C GLY A 23 20.55 -15.31 -36.51
N GLY A 24 19.23 -15.41 -36.70
CA GLY A 24 18.37 -14.28 -37.01
C GLY A 24 18.31 -13.37 -35.79
N GLY A 25 19.41 -12.68 -35.51
CA GLY A 25 19.40 -11.50 -34.66
C GLY A 25 18.61 -10.43 -35.41
N SER A 26 17.30 -10.41 -35.21
CA SER A 26 16.48 -9.24 -35.50
C SER A 26 17.01 -8.10 -34.64
N GLY A 27 17.97 -7.38 -35.20
CA GLY A 27 18.45 -6.12 -34.67
C GLY A 27 17.23 -5.27 -34.36
N ASN A 28 17.16 -4.81 -33.12
CA ASN A 28 16.12 -3.94 -32.59
C ASN A 28 16.18 -2.60 -33.31
N GLN A 29 15.74 -2.52 -34.58
CA GLN A 29 15.53 -1.24 -35.23
C GLN A 29 14.39 -0.54 -34.49
N PRO A 30 14.56 0.71 -34.05
CA PRO A 30 13.49 1.45 -33.43
C PRO A 30 12.32 1.51 -34.41
N GLU A 31 11.18 0.91 -34.02
CA GLU A 31 9.93 1.01 -34.76
C GLU A 31 9.65 2.50 -35.04
N SER A 32 9.51 2.85 -36.32
CA SER A 32 9.19 4.22 -36.72
C SER A 32 7.69 4.45 -36.61
N PHE A 33 7.31 5.48 -35.86
CA PHE A 33 5.91 5.84 -35.63
C PHE A 33 5.40 6.96 -36.55
N GLU A 34 6.28 7.56 -37.36
CA GLU A 34 5.99 8.78 -38.12
C GLU A 34 4.88 8.64 -39.16
N ASN A 35 4.59 7.41 -39.60
CA ASN A 35 3.55 7.12 -40.59
C ASN A 35 2.23 6.64 -39.98
N PHE A 36 2.14 6.49 -38.65
CA PHE A 36 0.93 6.04 -37.98
C PHE A 36 0.15 7.21 -37.41
N THR A 37 -1.18 7.11 -37.47
CA THR A 37 -2.08 8.05 -36.78
C THR A 37 -1.99 7.89 -35.26
N ALA A 38 -2.39 8.92 -34.51
CA ALA A 38 -2.42 8.88 -33.05
C ALA A 38 -3.24 7.70 -32.50
N GLU A 39 -4.39 7.42 -33.13
CA GLU A 39 -5.26 6.29 -32.77
C GLU A 39 -4.58 4.94 -32.97
N GLU A 40 -3.87 4.74 -34.10
CA GLU A 40 -3.17 3.49 -34.38
C GLU A 40 -2.04 3.23 -33.39
N ILE A 41 -1.27 4.26 -33.03
CA ILE A 41 -0.20 4.13 -32.03
C ILE A 41 -0.82 3.82 -30.66
N TYR A 42 -1.88 4.54 -30.27
CA TYR A 42 -2.56 4.33 -29.00
C TYR A 42 -3.11 2.90 -28.87
N LYS A 43 -3.82 2.40 -29.90
CA LYS A 43 -4.37 1.03 -29.91
C LYS A 43 -3.29 -0.05 -29.86
N ARG A 44 -2.10 0.20 -30.44
CA ARG A 44 -0.95 -0.70 -30.27
C ARG A 44 -0.48 -0.72 -28.83
N GLY A 45 -0.41 0.43 -28.17
CA GLY A 45 -0.13 0.52 -26.73
C GLY A 45 -1.11 -0.28 -25.88
N GLU A 46 -2.41 -0.15 -26.14
CA GLU A 46 -3.45 -0.94 -25.46
C GLU A 46 -3.28 -2.44 -25.72
N TYR A 47 -3.07 -2.83 -26.98
CA TYR A 47 -2.84 -4.22 -27.34
C TYR A 47 -1.64 -4.81 -26.58
N GLU A 48 -0.53 -4.09 -26.52
CA GLU A 48 0.67 -4.54 -25.81
C GLU A 48 0.43 -4.64 -24.30
N LEU A 49 -0.33 -3.70 -23.73
CA LEU A 49 -0.66 -3.70 -22.31
C LEU A 49 -1.59 -4.86 -21.90
N GLU A 50 -2.50 -5.26 -22.78
CA GLU A 50 -3.47 -6.33 -22.53
C GLU A 50 -2.89 -7.71 -22.82
N ASN A 51 -2.15 -7.85 -23.92
CA ASN A 51 -1.78 -9.16 -24.46
C ASN A 51 -0.37 -9.59 -24.06
N THR A 52 0.47 -8.68 -23.57
CA THR A 52 1.80 -9.04 -23.10
C THR A 52 1.89 -9.04 -21.57
N ARG A 53 2.91 -9.73 -21.06
CA ARG A 53 3.27 -9.71 -19.64
C ARG A 53 4.17 -8.52 -19.29
N LYS A 54 4.36 -7.57 -20.22
CA LYS A 54 5.34 -6.48 -20.13
C LYS A 54 4.63 -5.11 -20.25
N PRO A 55 3.95 -4.65 -19.19
CA PRO A 55 3.27 -3.34 -19.20
C PRO A 55 4.20 -2.16 -19.50
N LYS A 56 5.50 -2.30 -19.23
CA LYS A 56 6.51 -1.29 -19.57
C LYS A 56 6.68 -1.07 -21.07
N ASP A 57 6.47 -2.09 -21.90
CA ASP A 57 6.62 -1.96 -23.35
C ASP A 57 5.48 -1.12 -23.94
N ALA A 58 4.29 -1.14 -23.32
CA ALA A 58 3.14 -0.32 -23.71
C ALA A 58 3.37 1.19 -23.51
N VAL A 59 4.14 1.58 -22.47
CA VAL A 59 4.47 2.98 -22.17
C VAL A 59 5.06 3.68 -23.39
N LYS A 60 5.95 3.00 -24.13
CA LYS A 60 6.60 3.53 -25.33
C LYS A 60 5.56 4.08 -26.32
N TYR A 61 4.50 3.33 -26.59
CA TYR A 61 3.48 3.74 -27.55
C TYR A 61 2.71 4.97 -27.04
N PHE A 62 2.31 4.98 -25.77
CA PHE A 62 1.60 6.12 -25.20
C PHE A 62 2.47 7.39 -25.15
N THR A 63 3.76 7.27 -24.83
CA THR A 63 4.70 8.39 -24.90
C THR A 63 4.87 8.91 -26.33
N GLU A 64 4.90 8.03 -27.34
CA GLU A 64 4.98 8.42 -28.75
C GLU A 64 3.72 9.15 -29.24
N VAL A 65 2.52 8.79 -28.74
CA VAL A 65 1.30 9.55 -29.00
C VAL A 65 1.42 10.99 -28.49
N GLU A 66 1.87 11.18 -27.25
CA GLU A 66 2.07 12.50 -26.65
C GLU A 66 3.15 13.31 -27.41
N ARG A 67 4.24 12.65 -27.82
CA ARG A 67 5.36 13.28 -28.53
C ARG A 67 4.99 13.74 -29.94
N LEU A 68 4.30 12.90 -30.71
CA LEU A 68 3.98 13.16 -32.12
C LEU A 68 2.69 13.96 -32.28
N TYR A 69 1.73 13.78 -31.38
CA TYR A 69 0.38 14.32 -31.48
C TYR A 69 -0.10 15.00 -30.20
N PRO A 70 0.66 15.97 -29.62
CA PRO A 70 0.42 16.52 -28.28
C PRO A 70 -0.94 17.22 -28.09
N TYR A 71 -1.58 17.68 -29.17
CA TYR A 71 -2.88 18.35 -29.14
C TYR A 71 -4.04 17.46 -29.57
N SER A 72 -3.79 16.17 -29.78
CA SER A 72 -4.86 15.21 -30.13
C SER A 72 -5.63 14.77 -28.87
N GLU A 73 -6.90 14.41 -29.05
CA GLU A 73 -7.70 13.77 -27.98
C GLU A 73 -7.04 12.49 -27.43
N TRP A 74 -6.19 11.85 -28.25
CA TRP A 74 -5.43 10.67 -27.85
C TRP A 74 -4.26 10.98 -26.93
N ALA A 75 -3.68 12.20 -26.96
CA ALA A 75 -2.58 12.56 -26.07
C ALA A 75 -3.01 12.55 -24.60
N LYS A 76 -4.20 13.08 -24.29
CA LYS A 76 -4.78 13.02 -22.95
C LYS A 76 -4.97 11.58 -22.47
N ARG A 77 -5.62 10.73 -23.28
CA ARG A 77 -5.82 9.31 -22.98
C ARG A 77 -4.49 8.56 -22.84
N ALA A 78 -3.52 8.88 -23.70
CA ALA A 78 -2.19 8.29 -23.63
C ALA A 78 -1.49 8.65 -22.32
N LEU A 79 -1.61 9.89 -21.83
CA LEU A 79 -0.97 10.30 -20.59
C LEU A 79 -1.49 9.55 -19.36
N ILE A 80 -2.81 9.36 -19.23
CA ILE A 80 -3.36 8.54 -18.13
C ILE A 80 -2.94 7.08 -18.27
N MET A 81 -2.89 6.55 -19.49
CA MET A 81 -2.43 5.18 -19.76
C MET A 81 -0.93 5.00 -19.51
N GLN A 82 -0.09 6.03 -19.66
CA GLN A 82 1.31 6.01 -19.20
C GLN A 82 1.36 5.80 -17.68
N ALA A 83 0.59 6.56 -16.90
CA ALA A 83 0.56 6.42 -15.44
C ALA A 83 0.10 5.02 -15.02
N TYR A 84 -0.97 4.51 -15.62
CA TYR A 84 -1.46 3.16 -15.37
C TYR A 84 -0.44 2.07 -15.75
N SER A 85 0.19 2.20 -16.92
CA SER A 85 1.17 1.23 -17.41
C SER A 85 2.43 1.19 -16.55
N HIS A 86 2.94 2.36 -16.13
CA HIS A 86 4.05 2.44 -15.18
C HIS A 86 3.71 1.81 -13.84
N HIS A 87 2.51 2.10 -13.31
CA HIS A 87 2.06 1.50 -12.05
C HIS A 87 1.97 -0.03 -12.17
N ARG A 88 1.37 -0.55 -13.25
CA ARG A 88 1.29 -1.99 -13.52
C ARG A 88 2.67 -2.63 -13.73
N ALA A 89 3.64 -1.88 -14.23
CA ALA A 89 5.05 -2.27 -14.33
C ALA A 89 5.82 -2.17 -12.99
N ARG A 90 5.18 -1.66 -11.92
CA ARG A 90 5.81 -1.33 -10.63
C ARG A 90 6.89 -0.25 -10.71
N ASP A 91 6.88 0.54 -11.77
CA ASP A 91 7.71 1.74 -11.94
C ASP A 91 7.01 2.93 -11.26
N TYR A 92 6.85 2.86 -9.93
CA TYR A 92 5.95 3.73 -9.19
C TYR A 92 6.32 5.23 -9.22
N GLU A 93 7.61 5.58 -9.25
CA GLU A 93 8.04 6.98 -9.40
C GLU A 93 7.59 7.57 -10.75
N GLU A 94 7.74 6.82 -11.83
CA GLU A 94 7.28 7.24 -13.16
C GLU A 94 5.75 7.31 -13.23
N ALA A 95 5.07 6.37 -12.57
CA ALA A 95 3.61 6.40 -12.43
C ALA A 95 3.14 7.69 -11.73
N ARG A 96 3.81 8.09 -10.64
CA ARG A 96 3.55 9.35 -9.93
C ARG A 96 3.76 10.55 -10.82
N GLY A 97 4.89 10.57 -11.54
CA GLY A 97 5.21 11.65 -12.47
C GLY A 97 4.14 11.81 -13.55
N ALA A 98 3.73 10.72 -14.20
CA ALA A 98 2.70 10.76 -15.23
C ALA A 98 1.31 11.14 -14.68
N ALA A 99 0.91 10.57 -13.53
CA ALA A 99 -0.36 10.91 -12.88
C ALA A 99 -0.41 12.40 -12.47
N GLN A 100 0.67 12.92 -11.89
CA GLN A 100 0.76 14.33 -11.51
C GLN A 100 0.68 15.25 -12.74
N ARG A 101 1.40 14.93 -13.83
CA ARG A 101 1.29 15.68 -15.09
C ARG A 101 -0.15 15.70 -15.62
N PHE A 102 -0.87 14.58 -15.53
CA PHE A 102 -2.28 14.54 -15.95
C PHE A 102 -3.13 15.50 -15.12
N ILE A 103 -3.02 15.45 -13.79
CA ILE A 103 -3.77 16.31 -12.87
C ILE A 103 -3.46 17.80 -13.12
N ASP A 104 -2.19 18.13 -13.34
CA ASP A 104 -1.75 19.52 -13.56
C ASP A 104 -2.23 20.05 -14.93
N THR A 105 -2.26 19.19 -15.95
CA THR A 105 -2.61 19.59 -17.32
C THR A 105 -4.12 19.55 -17.56
N TYR A 106 -4.83 18.60 -16.96
CA TYR A 106 -6.25 18.32 -17.20
C TYR A 106 -7.07 18.21 -15.89
N PRO A 107 -7.04 19.22 -14.99
CA PRO A 107 -7.65 19.11 -13.66
C PRO A 107 -9.19 18.97 -13.66
N GLY A 108 -9.87 19.39 -14.73
CA GLY A 108 -11.33 19.31 -14.86
C GLY A 108 -11.84 18.11 -15.67
N ASP A 109 -10.95 17.20 -16.05
CA ASP A 109 -11.30 16.03 -16.86
C ASP A 109 -11.96 14.92 -16.03
N GLU A 110 -12.77 14.08 -16.67
CA GLU A 110 -13.42 12.93 -16.01
C GLU A 110 -12.41 11.93 -15.44
N ASP A 111 -11.25 11.79 -16.07
CA ASP A 111 -10.18 10.90 -15.63
C ASP A 111 -9.29 11.52 -14.54
N ALA A 112 -9.50 12.78 -14.13
CA ALA A 112 -8.70 13.42 -13.09
C ALA A 112 -8.80 12.69 -11.75
N ALA A 113 -9.99 12.15 -11.42
CA ALA A 113 -10.20 11.31 -10.25
C ALA A 113 -9.37 10.02 -10.33
N TYR A 114 -9.31 9.40 -11.51
CA TYR A 114 -8.53 8.18 -11.72
C TYR A 114 -7.02 8.45 -11.64
N ALA A 115 -6.55 9.56 -12.23
CA ALA A 115 -5.16 9.99 -12.14
C ALA A 115 -4.73 10.20 -10.68
N LYS A 116 -5.56 10.90 -9.89
CA LYS A 116 -5.32 11.13 -8.46
C LYS A 116 -5.29 9.82 -7.68
N TYR A 117 -6.15 8.87 -8.05
CA TYR A 117 -6.15 7.54 -7.46
C TYR A 117 -4.92 6.72 -7.83
N LEU A 118 -4.43 6.77 -9.08
CA LEU A 118 -3.17 6.13 -9.48
C LEU A 118 -1.95 6.71 -8.74
N LEU A 119 -1.94 8.03 -8.55
CA LEU A 119 -0.93 8.70 -7.72
C LEU A 119 -0.96 8.12 -6.30
N ALA A 120 -2.14 8.04 -5.67
CA ALA A 120 -2.28 7.47 -4.33
C ALA A 120 -1.88 5.98 -4.26
N LEU A 121 -2.31 5.18 -5.25
CA LEU A 121 -1.98 3.76 -5.35
C LEU A 121 -0.49 3.51 -5.47
N SER A 122 0.22 4.36 -6.22
CA SER A 122 1.66 4.20 -6.39
C SER A 122 2.44 4.33 -5.07
N TYR A 123 1.97 5.13 -4.11
CA TYR A 123 2.52 5.17 -2.75
C TYR A 123 2.05 3.97 -1.94
N TYR A 124 0.76 3.66 -2.00
CA TYR A 124 0.13 2.59 -1.22
C TYR A 124 0.74 1.21 -1.52
N ASP A 125 0.97 0.87 -2.79
CA ASP A 125 1.53 -0.43 -3.19
C ASP A 125 3.05 -0.54 -2.92
N GLN A 126 3.66 0.52 -2.37
CA GLN A 126 5.03 0.52 -1.84
C GLN A 126 5.09 0.53 -0.31
N ILE A 127 3.95 0.43 0.38
CA ILE A 127 3.94 0.26 1.84
C ILE A 127 4.66 -1.04 2.18
N ASP A 128 5.72 -0.93 2.98
CA ASP A 128 6.55 -2.05 3.43
C ASP A 128 6.03 -2.57 4.79
N GLU A 129 6.67 -3.61 5.32
CA GLU A 129 6.34 -4.24 6.60
C GLU A 129 6.24 -3.23 7.76
N ILE A 130 5.35 -3.49 8.72
CA ILE A 130 5.06 -2.66 9.92
C ILE A 130 6.33 -2.15 10.63
N GLY A 131 7.36 -3.01 10.75
CA GLY A 131 8.61 -2.70 11.43
C GLY A 131 9.54 -1.71 10.70
N ARG A 132 9.25 -1.35 9.45
CA ARG A 132 10.13 -0.55 8.59
C ARG A 132 9.73 0.92 8.54
N ASP A 133 10.44 1.71 7.74
CA ASP A 133 10.14 3.13 7.53
C ASP A 133 8.70 3.31 7.01
N GLN A 134 8.00 4.32 7.53
CA GLN A 134 6.58 4.56 7.23
C GLN A 134 6.36 5.83 6.40
N GLY A 135 7.41 6.43 5.83
CA GLY A 135 7.29 7.66 5.03
C GLY A 135 6.31 7.50 3.87
N LEU A 136 6.41 6.39 3.13
CA LEU A 136 5.49 6.05 2.04
C LEU A 136 4.06 5.82 2.53
N THR A 137 3.88 5.23 3.73
CA THR A 137 2.55 5.04 4.34
C THR A 137 1.86 6.37 4.61
N PHE A 138 2.59 7.37 5.14
CA PHE A 138 2.05 8.72 5.33
C PHE A 138 1.69 9.39 4.01
N GLN A 139 2.54 9.27 2.99
CA GLN A 139 2.27 9.82 1.65
C GLN A 139 1.06 9.15 0.99
N ALA A 140 0.91 7.84 1.16
CA ALA A 140 -0.26 7.10 0.71
C ALA A 140 -1.54 7.60 1.39
N LEU A 141 -1.54 7.72 2.73
CA LEU A 141 -2.70 8.22 3.48
C LEU A 141 -3.10 9.65 3.06
N GLN A 142 -2.13 10.55 2.88
CA GLN A 142 -2.40 11.90 2.40
C GLN A 142 -3.01 11.87 0.99
N SER A 143 -2.40 11.12 0.07
CA SER A 143 -2.87 11.04 -1.32
C SER A 143 -4.25 10.40 -1.43
N LEU A 144 -4.52 9.35 -0.65
CA LEU A 144 -5.82 8.68 -0.58
C LEU A 144 -6.89 9.63 -0.01
N ARG A 145 -6.57 10.38 1.03
CA ARG A 145 -7.45 11.40 1.59
C ARG A 145 -7.84 12.45 0.55
N GLU A 146 -6.88 12.92 -0.25
CA GLU A 146 -7.15 13.87 -1.32
C GLU A 146 -8.13 13.31 -2.37
N VAL A 147 -8.05 12.01 -2.71
CA VAL A 147 -9.04 11.35 -3.59
C VAL A 147 -10.43 11.35 -2.94
N ILE A 148 -10.52 10.99 -1.66
CA ILE A 148 -11.78 10.90 -0.92
C ILE A 148 -12.45 12.27 -0.79
N GLU A 149 -11.68 13.31 -0.48
CA GLU A 149 -12.19 14.66 -0.23
C GLU A 149 -12.53 15.41 -1.52
N GLN A 150 -11.76 15.20 -2.60
CA GLN A 150 -11.96 15.92 -3.87
C GLN A 150 -12.93 15.20 -4.81
N TYR A 151 -13.00 13.87 -4.77
CA TYR A 151 -13.80 13.05 -5.70
C TYR A 151 -14.73 12.05 -4.99
N PRO A 152 -15.52 12.48 -3.98
CA PRO A 152 -16.23 11.58 -3.05
C PRO A 152 -17.24 10.64 -3.72
N ASP A 153 -17.83 11.06 -4.85
CA ASP A 153 -18.91 10.31 -5.53
C ASP A 153 -18.39 9.27 -6.54
N THR A 154 -17.07 9.13 -6.68
CA THR A 154 -16.44 8.21 -7.64
C THR A 154 -16.25 6.80 -7.06
N GLU A 155 -16.11 5.79 -7.93
CA GLU A 155 -15.71 4.45 -7.49
C GLU A 155 -14.30 4.40 -6.90
N TYR A 156 -13.44 5.36 -7.29
CA TYR A 156 -12.09 5.51 -6.77
C TYR A 156 -12.10 5.98 -5.32
N ALA A 157 -13.01 6.88 -4.92
CA ALA A 157 -13.17 7.26 -3.52
C ALA A 157 -13.54 6.07 -2.63
N ARG A 158 -14.49 5.22 -3.06
CA ARG A 158 -14.84 3.98 -2.33
C ARG A 158 -13.64 3.05 -2.17
N SER A 159 -12.87 2.88 -3.24
CA SER A 159 -11.64 2.06 -3.21
C SER A 159 -10.54 2.70 -2.35
N ALA A 160 -10.46 4.04 -2.34
CA ALA A 160 -9.50 4.79 -1.56
C ALA A 160 -9.80 4.74 -0.06
N ILE A 161 -11.08 4.78 0.35
CA ILE A 161 -11.49 4.63 1.75
C ILE A 161 -10.97 3.29 2.30
N LEU A 162 -11.22 2.18 1.59
CA LEU A 162 -10.78 0.85 2.04
C LEU A 162 -9.26 0.76 2.20
N LYS A 163 -8.51 1.36 1.27
CA LYS A 163 -7.04 1.40 1.33
C LYS A 163 -6.53 2.35 2.41
N PHE A 164 -7.23 3.47 2.61
CA PHE A 164 -6.92 4.41 3.67
C PHE A 164 -7.05 3.71 5.02
N ASP A 165 -8.17 3.03 5.26
CA ASP A 165 -8.42 2.31 6.51
C ASP A 165 -7.35 1.24 6.76
N LEU A 166 -6.95 0.48 5.74
CA LEU A 166 -5.89 -0.52 5.88
C LEU A 166 -4.51 0.10 6.17
N ALA A 167 -4.14 1.16 5.46
CA ALA A 167 -2.87 1.87 5.72
C ALA A 167 -2.86 2.56 7.10
N PHE A 168 -4.03 3.03 7.55
CA PHE A 168 -4.19 3.67 8.85
C PHE A 168 -4.11 2.65 9.99
N ASP A 169 -4.74 1.49 9.83
CA ASP A 169 -4.61 0.33 10.74
C ASP A 169 -3.15 -0.15 10.80
N HIS A 170 -2.43 -0.15 9.67
CA HIS A 170 -1.00 -0.50 9.62
C HIS A 170 -0.12 0.43 10.48
N LEU A 171 -0.38 1.73 10.50
CA LEU A 171 0.34 2.67 11.38
C LEU A 171 0.04 2.40 12.86
N ALA A 172 -1.22 2.14 13.20
CA ALA A 172 -1.59 1.77 14.56
C ALA A 172 -0.95 0.44 14.99
N ALA A 173 -0.86 -0.54 14.08
CA ALA A 173 -0.21 -1.81 14.32
C ALA A 173 1.26 -1.64 14.75
N LYS A 174 1.97 -0.69 14.13
CA LYS A 174 3.36 -0.37 14.49
C LYS A 174 3.49 0.11 15.93
N GLU A 175 2.64 1.05 16.34
CA GLU A 175 2.64 1.54 17.73
C GLU A 175 2.28 0.42 18.71
N MET A 176 1.35 -0.47 18.32
CA MET A 176 1.01 -1.65 19.12
C MET A 176 2.16 -2.64 19.26
N GLU A 177 2.92 -2.93 18.19
CA GLU A 177 4.09 -3.82 18.26
C GLU A 177 5.15 -3.28 19.22
N ILE A 178 5.48 -1.99 19.11
CA ILE A 178 6.45 -1.34 19.99
C ILE A 178 5.93 -1.31 21.43
N GLY A 179 4.65 -0.99 21.63
CA GLY A 179 3.99 -0.99 22.94
C GLY A 179 4.04 -2.36 23.60
N ARG A 180 3.66 -3.43 22.88
CA ARG A 180 3.74 -4.83 23.35
C ARG A 180 5.16 -5.22 23.72
N TYR A 181 6.15 -4.83 22.92
CA TYR A 181 7.56 -5.09 23.21
C TYR A 181 8.01 -4.46 24.53
N TYR A 182 7.66 -3.20 24.77
CA TYR A 182 7.98 -2.53 26.05
C TYR A 182 7.24 -3.13 27.23
N LEU A 183 5.95 -3.43 27.06
CA LEU A 183 5.11 -4.01 28.11
C LEU A 183 5.66 -5.36 28.57
N LYS A 184 6.02 -6.25 27.62
CA LYS A 184 6.60 -7.57 27.91
C LYS A 184 7.90 -7.48 28.72
N ARG A 185 8.64 -6.38 28.63
CA ARG A 185 9.89 -6.14 29.36
C ARG A 185 9.70 -5.34 30.66
N GLY A 186 8.46 -5.03 31.04
CA GLY A 186 8.15 -4.24 32.23
C GLY A 186 8.46 -2.74 32.10
N HIS A 187 8.70 -2.24 30.88
CA HIS A 187 8.89 -0.81 30.63
C HIS A 187 7.53 -0.11 30.48
N TYR A 188 6.75 -0.08 31.57
CA TYR A 188 5.34 0.33 31.55
C TYR A 188 5.13 1.76 31.04
N THR A 189 5.96 2.73 31.43
CA THR A 189 5.82 4.12 30.97
C THR A 189 6.02 4.28 29.47
N ALA A 190 7.01 3.58 28.90
CA ALA A 190 7.24 3.56 27.46
C ALA A 190 6.08 2.87 26.71
N ALA A 191 5.58 1.75 27.26
CA ALA A 191 4.42 1.05 26.69
C ALA A 191 3.16 1.94 26.70
N ILE A 192 2.88 2.62 27.81
CA ILE A 192 1.76 3.56 27.95
C ILE A 192 1.83 4.65 26.88
N ASN A 193 3.01 5.24 26.64
CA ASN A 193 3.15 6.28 25.62
C ASN A 193 2.78 5.76 24.23
N ARG A 194 3.13 4.51 23.90
CA ARG A 194 2.80 3.88 22.61
C ARG A 194 1.30 3.57 22.48
N PHE A 195 0.70 2.96 23.49
CA PHE A 195 -0.74 2.69 23.47
C PHE A 195 -1.58 3.96 23.50
N ARG A 196 -1.09 5.02 24.16
CA ARG A 196 -1.73 6.34 24.13
C ARG A 196 -1.81 6.91 22.72
N VAL A 197 -0.75 6.80 21.92
CA VAL A 197 -0.79 7.23 20.50
C VAL A 197 -1.91 6.53 19.75
N VAL A 198 -2.09 5.22 19.93
CA VAL A 198 -3.20 4.47 19.31
C VAL A 198 -4.57 5.00 19.72
N VAL A 199 -4.74 5.37 21.00
CA VAL A 199 -6.02 5.88 21.54
C VAL A 199 -6.28 7.36 21.19
N GLU A 200 -5.24 8.16 20.99
CA GLU A 200 -5.36 9.60 20.67
C GLU A 200 -5.33 9.91 19.17
N GLU A 201 -4.69 9.07 18.36
CA GLU A 201 -4.47 9.34 16.92
C GLU A 201 -5.12 8.32 16.00
N PHE A 202 -5.37 7.09 16.46
CA PHE A 202 -5.83 5.97 15.63
C PHE A 202 -7.15 5.37 16.12
N GLN A 203 -8.10 6.21 16.55
CA GLN A 203 -9.29 5.76 17.29
C GLN A 203 -10.19 4.79 16.52
N THR A 204 -10.25 4.93 15.20
CA THR A 204 -11.11 4.14 14.33
C THR A 204 -10.50 2.80 13.92
N THR A 205 -9.26 2.51 14.34
CA THR A 205 -8.55 1.29 13.95
C THR A 205 -8.98 0.08 14.78
N THR A 206 -8.68 -1.11 14.28
CA THR A 206 -8.99 -2.37 14.98
C THR A 206 -8.13 -2.56 16.24
N HIS A 207 -7.07 -1.75 16.39
CA HIS A 207 -6.10 -1.79 17.48
C HIS A 207 -6.51 -1.02 18.74
N THR A 208 -7.42 -0.06 18.64
CA THR A 208 -7.84 0.79 19.77
C THR A 208 -8.35 -0.01 20.98
N PRO A 209 -9.16 -1.07 20.83
CA PRO A 209 -9.61 -1.88 21.95
C PRO A 209 -8.47 -2.60 22.70
N GLU A 210 -7.51 -3.17 21.96
CA GLU A 210 -6.33 -3.79 22.56
C GLU A 210 -5.49 -2.73 23.28
N ALA A 211 -5.25 -1.57 22.65
CA ALA A 211 -4.47 -0.49 23.25
C ALA A 211 -5.05 -0.05 24.61
N LEU A 212 -6.37 0.12 24.70
CA LEU A 212 -7.04 0.46 25.96
C LEU A 212 -6.89 -0.63 27.02
N MET A 213 -7.04 -1.91 26.66
CA MET A 213 -6.81 -3.01 27.59
C MET A 213 -5.36 -3.06 28.07
N ARG A 214 -4.38 -2.83 27.17
CA ARG A 214 -2.96 -2.77 27.56
C ARG A 214 -2.63 -1.56 28.43
N LEU A 215 -3.35 -0.45 28.26
CA LEU A 215 -3.28 0.69 29.19
C LEU A 215 -3.78 0.30 30.58
N VAL A 216 -4.89 -0.44 30.69
CA VAL A 216 -5.37 -0.98 31.98
C VAL A 216 -4.26 -1.81 32.64
N GLU A 217 -3.69 -2.78 31.91
CA GLU A 217 -2.62 -3.66 32.40
C GLU A 217 -1.41 -2.85 32.90
N ALA A 218 -0.92 -1.91 32.08
CA ALA A 218 0.26 -1.11 32.41
C ALA A 218 0.02 -0.13 33.57
N TYR A 219 -1.17 0.47 33.67
CA TYR A 219 -1.51 1.37 34.78
C TYR A 219 -1.67 0.61 36.09
N LEU A 220 -2.29 -0.57 36.09
CA LEU A 220 -2.36 -1.43 37.28
C LEU A 220 -0.98 -1.83 37.77
N ALA A 221 -0.07 -2.19 36.86
CA ALA A 221 1.31 -2.54 37.22
C ALA A 221 2.08 -1.38 37.90
N LEU A 222 1.71 -0.14 37.61
CA LEU A 222 2.27 1.07 38.23
C LEU A 222 1.50 1.54 39.49
N GLY A 223 0.39 0.90 39.84
CA GLY A 223 -0.51 1.33 40.93
C GLY A 223 -1.35 2.57 40.59
N LEU A 224 -1.46 2.93 39.31
CA LEU A 224 -2.20 4.08 38.81
C LEU A 224 -3.67 3.71 38.57
N ASN A 225 -4.38 3.43 39.68
CA ASN A 225 -5.71 2.83 39.65
C ASN A 225 -6.79 3.71 38.98
N ASP A 226 -6.71 5.04 39.09
CA ASP A 226 -7.71 5.93 38.48
C ASP A 226 -7.62 5.91 36.96
N GLN A 227 -6.40 5.91 36.42
CA GLN A 227 -6.13 5.80 34.99
C GLN A 227 -6.54 4.44 34.46
N ALA A 228 -6.22 3.36 35.19
CA ALA A 228 -6.64 2.00 34.83
C ALA A 228 -8.17 1.90 34.73
N GLN A 229 -8.91 2.40 35.72
CA GLN A 229 -10.37 2.38 35.72
C GLN A 229 -10.96 3.21 34.58
N THR A 230 -10.38 4.39 34.30
CA THR A 230 -10.83 5.26 33.20
C THR A 230 -10.58 4.63 31.83
N ALA A 231 -9.43 3.98 31.61
CA ALA A 231 -9.16 3.24 30.37
C ALA A 231 -10.16 2.09 30.17
N GLY A 232 -10.47 1.35 31.24
CA GLY A 232 -11.50 0.32 31.23
C GLY A 232 -12.91 0.87 30.96
N ALA A 233 -13.23 2.06 31.48
CA ALA A 233 -14.50 2.73 31.24
C ALA A 233 -14.69 3.14 29.77
N ILE A 234 -13.64 3.70 29.15
CA ILE A 234 -13.63 4.02 27.71
C ILE A 234 -13.85 2.74 26.90
N LEU A 235 -13.10 1.68 27.21
CA LEU A 235 -13.20 0.39 26.53
C LEU A 235 -14.61 -0.21 26.66
N GLY A 236 -15.21 -0.17 27.84
CA GLY A 236 -16.56 -0.70 28.09
C GLY A 236 -17.70 0.13 27.50
N HIS A 237 -17.46 1.41 27.18
CA HIS A 237 -18.43 2.26 26.51
C HIS A 237 -18.50 1.95 25.01
N ASN A 238 -17.34 1.93 24.33
CA ASN A 238 -17.29 1.81 22.87
C ASN A 238 -17.13 0.38 22.35
N PHE A 239 -16.52 -0.51 23.15
CA PHE A 239 -16.06 -1.82 22.68
C PHE A 239 -16.48 -2.95 23.63
N ARG A 240 -17.69 -2.87 24.20
CA ARG A 240 -18.22 -3.83 25.17
C ARG A 240 -18.24 -5.28 24.67
N SER A 241 -18.43 -5.47 23.36
CA SER A 241 -18.43 -6.79 22.71
C SER A 241 -17.03 -7.32 22.40
N SER A 242 -15.98 -6.50 22.55
CA SER A 242 -14.61 -6.94 22.27
C SER A 242 -14.13 -7.93 23.34
N PRO A 243 -13.29 -8.93 22.97
CA PRO A 243 -12.67 -9.81 23.95
C PRO A 243 -11.79 -9.03 24.95
N PHE A 244 -11.15 -7.95 24.47
CA PHE A 244 -10.31 -7.08 25.29
C PHE A 244 -11.05 -6.43 26.47
N TYR A 245 -12.35 -6.13 26.31
CA TYR A 245 -13.15 -5.61 27.42
C TYR A 245 -13.32 -6.63 28.54
N GLN A 246 -13.55 -7.90 28.20
CA GLN A 246 -13.72 -8.96 29.19
C GLN A 246 -12.45 -9.16 30.02
N ASP A 247 -11.30 -9.15 29.37
CA ASP A 247 -9.99 -9.26 30.03
C ASP A 247 -9.71 -8.05 30.92
N ALA A 248 -9.91 -6.84 30.42
CA ALA A 248 -9.73 -5.62 31.19
C ALA A 248 -10.67 -5.56 32.41
N TYR A 249 -11.92 -5.97 32.24
CA TYR A 249 -12.89 -6.05 33.33
C TYR A 249 -12.43 -7.05 34.41
N ALA A 250 -12.00 -8.25 34.01
CA ALA A 250 -11.50 -9.26 34.94
C ALA A 250 -10.27 -8.76 35.73
N GLN A 251 -9.32 -8.10 35.05
CA GLN A 251 -8.14 -7.50 35.70
C GLN A 251 -8.53 -6.46 36.74
N LEU A 252 -9.40 -5.50 36.38
CA LEU A 252 -9.87 -4.47 37.31
C LEU A 252 -10.58 -5.08 38.53
N ARG A 253 -11.49 -6.04 38.30
CA ARG A 253 -12.21 -6.72 39.39
C ARG A 253 -11.29 -7.52 40.30
N GLY A 254 -10.26 -8.16 39.75
CA GLY A 254 -9.23 -8.87 40.53
C GLY A 254 -8.48 -7.95 41.50
N HIS A 255 -8.39 -6.66 41.19
CA HIS A 255 -7.81 -5.63 42.05
C HIS A 255 -8.85 -4.89 42.92
N GLY A 256 -10.11 -5.33 42.93
CA GLY A 256 -11.19 -4.68 43.68
C GLY A 256 -11.67 -3.36 43.06
N LEU A 257 -11.35 -3.10 41.80
CA LEU A 257 -11.66 -1.86 41.08
C LEU A 257 -12.86 -2.05 40.13
N GLN A 258 -13.36 -0.95 39.55
CA GLN A 258 -14.47 -0.96 38.58
C GLN A 258 -14.12 -0.08 37.36
N PRO A 259 -14.60 -0.39 36.15
CA PRO A 259 -14.35 0.43 34.95
C PRO A 259 -15.16 1.73 34.99
N GLU A 260 -14.77 2.64 35.88
CA GLU A 260 -15.40 3.94 36.09
C GLU A 260 -14.39 5.05 35.77
N ALA A 261 -14.84 6.11 35.11
CA ALA A 261 -14.00 7.27 34.87
C ALA A 261 -13.69 7.98 36.20
N ARG A 262 -12.40 8.10 36.53
CA ARG A 262 -11.91 8.68 37.78
C ARG A 262 -10.67 9.54 37.54
N GLY A 263 -10.40 10.44 38.50
CA GLY A 263 -9.24 11.33 38.47
C GLY A 263 -9.26 12.35 37.33
N ASP A 264 -8.19 13.14 37.25
CA ASP A 264 -7.97 14.12 36.19
C ASP A 264 -6.75 13.70 35.34
N SER A 265 -7.02 13.12 34.18
CA SER A 265 -5.99 12.65 33.26
C SER A 265 -6.38 12.88 31.80
N TRP A 266 -5.46 12.58 30.88
CA TRP A 266 -5.75 12.62 29.45
C TRP A 266 -6.89 11.65 29.07
N LEU A 267 -6.99 10.50 29.74
CA LEU A 267 -8.10 9.55 29.56
C LEU A 267 -9.44 10.17 29.96
N THR A 268 -9.49 11.00 31.00
CA THR A 268 -10.72 11.69 31.40
C THR A 268 -11.18 12.70 30.35
N ARG A 269 -10.26 13.27 29.56
CA ARG A 269 -10.60 14.11 28.40
C ARG A 269 -11.15 13.26 27.25
N VAL A 270 -10.49 12.13 26.96
CA VAL A 270 -10.97 11.16 25.95
C VAL A 270 -12.36 10.64 26.33
N TYR A 271 -12.57 10.22 27.57
CA TYR A 271 -13.86 9.75 28.07
C TYR A 271 -14.96 10.81 27.94
N ARG A 272 -14.65 12.10 28.17
CA ARG A 272 -15.60 13.19 27.93
C ARG A 272 -15.98 13.33 26.46
N GLN A 273 -15.06 13.07 25.53
CA GLN A 273 -15.37 13.07 24.10
C GLN A 273 -16.20 11.84 23.71
N VAL A 274 -15.88 10.67 24.29
CA VAL A 274 -16.63 9.41 24.12
C VAL A 274 -18.11 9.60 24.45
N ILE A 275 -18.42 10.08 25.65
CA ILE A 275 -19.82 10.27 26.09
C ILE A 275 -20.57 11.34 25.28
N GLN A 276 -19.85 12.24 24.60
CA GLN A 276 -20.42 13.26 23.73
C GLN A 276 -20.58 12.80 22.28
N GLY A 277 -20.15 11.57 21.94
CA GLY A 277 -20.12 11.08 20.56
C GLY A 277 -19.17 11.88 19.65
N LYS A 278 -18.14 12.50 20.24
CA LYS A 278 -17.10 13.27 19.52
C LYS A 278 -15.79 12.50 19.37
N TRP A 279 -15.75 11.30 19.91
CA TRP A 279 -14.61 10.40 19.83
C TRP A 279 -15.06 9.23 18.97
N LEU A 280 -14.37 9.07 17.82
CA LEU A 280 -14.83 8.39 16.60
C LEU A 280 -15.68 9.30 15.71
#